data_AF-A0A8S2E4R5-F1
#
_entry.id   AF-A0A8S2E4R5-F1
#
_cell.length_a   1.000
_cell.length_b   1.000
_cell.length_c   1.000
_cell.angle_alpha   90.00
_cell.angle_beta   90.00
_cell.angle_gamma   90.00
#
_symmetry.space_group_name_H-M   'P 1'
#
loop_
_entity.id
_entity.type
_entity.pdbx_description
1 polymer ?
#
loop_
_entity_poly.entity_id
_entity_poly.type
_entity_poly.pdbx_seq_one_letter_code
_entity_poly.pdbx_strand_id
1 'polypeptide(L)'
;GNTLLAMCVFVMTITTVIVPFVFRFYILIPIQLAVALAMGMIDNFAQILTLRHYTKGVGPYIQALHCAFGVGCFISPLIVAPFLADVLPKNSTIFDNTNNTKVGYSIKNDDDNKQWHYSYYIIGCLFIPDLIWILFYAIRDEWCKSIENDSKKPNKKQELPLLSDHNKMTSDSDKKQNRIHFAFVLGVSIFLCLYVGCEGSFGSYLHTYAHLHLNIPKDIAAYLNSAFWGSFALGRFFGIFISLKIKPIHMIFIDLFGCLLSLVLILIFHRSVTILWVASIIYGLFVGSIYASAINWTEHRIKMTGKILSALAVGGSSGDAIIPLSVGFAISSRRIGPLGFIIIPVIVTVLATALIFILILCIPEPEQSKPENVDVCTTKDETDTHLKELL
;
A
#
# COMPACT_ATOMS: atom_id res chain seq x y z
N GLY A 1 -16.42 4.30 13.73
CA GLY A 1 -15.66 3.68 12.63
C GLY A 1 -15.91 4.45 11.36
N ASN A 2 -17.12 4.35 10.82
CA ASN A 2 -17.51 4.98 9.55
C ASN A 2 -17.45 6.53 9.61
N THR A 3 -17.90 7.13 10.72
CA THR A 3 -17.81 8.58 10.97
C THR A 3 -16.36 9.09 10.95
N LEU A 4 -15.42 8.30 11.48
CA LEU A 4 -14.01 8.63 11.48
C LEU A 4 -13.41 8.57 10.07
N LEU A 5 -13.80 7.56 9.28
CA LEU A 5 -13.40 7.45 7.88
C LEU A 5 -13.89 8.66 7.07
N ALA A 6 -15.14 9.10 7.29
CA ALA A 6 -15.68 10.30 6.65
C ALA A 6 -14.88 11.56 7.01
N MET A 7 -14.51 11.73 8.28
CA MET A 7 -13.68 12.85 8.72
C MET A 7 -12.30 12.83 8.05
N CYS A 8 -11.66 11.67 7.93
CA CYS A 8 -10.35 11.55 7.27
C CYS A 8 -10.44 11.92 5.78
N VAL A 9 -11.46 11.43 5.06
CA VAL A 9 -11.66 11.77 3.64
C VAL A 9 -11.94 13.26 3.47
N PHE A 10 -12.76 13.85 4.34
CA PHE A 10 -13.02 15.30 4.34
C PHE A 10 -11.74 16.12 4.53
N VAL A 11 -10.88 15.74 5.48
CA VAL A 11 -9.58 16.38 5.69
C VAL A 11 -8.72 16.28 4.42
N MET A 12 -8.64 15.10 3.79
CA MET A 12 -7.91 14.91 2.54
C MET A 12 -8.44 15.79 1.39
N THR A 13 -9.75 15.87 1.22
CA THR A 13 -10.39 16.70 0.17
C THR A 13 -10.03 18.17 0.34
N ILE A 14 -10.25 18.71 1.55
CA ILE A 14 -9.98 20.12 1.84
C ILE A 14 -8.50 20.46 1.65
N THR A 15 -7.62 19.65 2.24
CA THR A 15 -6.18 19.90 2.19
C THR A 15 -5.64 19.85 0.76
N THR A 16 -6.08 18.88 -0.06
CA THR A 16 -5.70 18.77 -1.47
C THR A 16 -6.10 20.01 -2.29
N VAL A 17 -7.30 20.53 -2.07
CA VAL A 17 -7.79 21.75 -2.76
C VAL A 17 -7.07 23.02 -2.26
N ILE A 18 -6.65 23.05 -1.00
CA ILE A 18 -5.95 24.20 -0.41
C ILE A 18 -4.49 24.30 -0.86
N VAL A 19 -3.80 23.19 -1.13
CA VAL A 19 -2.35 23.17 -1.48
C VAL A 19 -1.97 24.20 -2.56
N PRO A 20 -2.69 24.32 -3.69
CA PRO A 20 -2.47 25.38 -4.69
C PRO A 20 -2.37 26.82 -4.17
N PHE A 21 -3.06 27.15 -3.07
CA PHE A 21 -3.13 28.50 -2.50
C PHE A 21 -2.03 28.80 -1.48
N VAL A 22 -1.19 27.81 -1.15
CA VAL A 22 -0.19 27.91 -0.09
C VAL A 22 1.18 28.20 -0.70
N PHE A 23 1.58 29.46 -0.65
CA PHE A 23 2.86 29.92 -1.22
C PHE A 23 4.05 29.83 -0.26
N ARG A 24 3.80 29.58 1.03
CA ARG A 24 4.86 29.49 2.05
C ARG A 24 5.16 28.03 2.37
N PHE A 25 6.39 27.59 2.10
CA PHE A 25 6.85 26.22 2.33
C PHE A 25 6.56 25.71 3.77
N TYR A 26 6.80 26.54 4.79
CA TYR A 26 6.56 26.14 6.18
C TYR A 26 5.07 25.88 6.51
N ILE A 27 4.13 26.45 5.75
CA ILE A 27 2.69 26.21 5.90
C ILE A 27 2.29 24.90 5.20
N LEU A 28 3.00 24.50 4.14
CA LEU A 28 2.76 23.21 3.48
C LEU A 28 3.06 22.02 4.40
N ILE A 29 4.06 22.13 5.27
CA ILE A 29 4.45 21.04 6.19
C ILE A 29 3.29 20.55 7.06
N PRO A 30 2.62 21.39 7.88
CA PRO A 30 1.50 20.93 8.70
C PRO A 30 0.29 20.48 7.87
N ILE A 31 0.07 21.04 6.67
CA ILE A 31 -1.00 20.60 5.76
C ILE A 31 -0.73 19.18 5.25
N GLN A 32 0.49 18.91 4.79
CA GLN A 32 0.89 17.58 4.33
C GLN A 32 0.92 16.56 5.48
N LEU A 33 1.25 16.99 6.70
CA LEU A 33 1.14 16.15 7.88
C LEU A 33 -0.32 15.74 8.15
N ALA A 34 -1.27 16.66 8.01
CA ALA A 34 -2.70 16.35 8.16
C ALA A 34 -3.19 15.36 7.09
N VAL A 35 -2.76 15.52 5.83
CA VAL A 35 -3.01 14.56 4.75
C VAL A 35 -2.45 13.18 5.11
N ALA A 36 -1.20 13.11 5.54
CA ALA A 36 -0.53 11.85 5.87
C ALA A 36 -1.21 11.10 7.03
N LEU A 37 -1.63 11.83 8.07
CA LEU A 37 -2.39 11.25 9.18
C LEU A 37 -3.75 10.71 8.70
N ALA A 38 -4.48 11.49 7.90
CA ALA A 38 -5.77 11.06 7.36
C ALA A 38 -5.65 9.82 6.45
N MET A 39 -4.66 9.81 5.55
CA MET A 39 -4.37 8.68 4.67
C MET A 39 -4.00 7.43 5.45
N GLY A 40 -3.09 7.54 6.43
CA GLY A 40 -2.69 6.40 7.27
C GLY A 40 -3.83 5.84 8.13
N MET A 41 -4.80 6.68 8.50
CA MET A 41 -6.03 6.21 9.15
C MET A 41 -6.93 5.47 8.16
N ILE A 42 -7.18 6.01 6.97
CA ILE A 42 -8.00 5.37 5.93
C ILE A 42 -7.44 3.99 5.58
N ASP A 43 -6.14 3.86 5.34
CA ASP A 43 -5.49 2.60 4.96
C ASP A 43 -5.64 1.52 6.04
N ASN A 44 -5.46 1.89 7.31
CA ASN A 44 -5.62 0.96 8.42
C ASN A 44 -7.10 0.59 8.64
N PHE A 45 -8.00 1.56 8.62
CA PHE A 45 -9.43 1.31 8.86
C PHE A 45 -10.04 0.48 7.74
N ALA A 46 -9.71 0.75 6.48
CA ALA A 46 -10.20 -0.02 5.34
C ALA A 46 -9.79 -1.50 5.46
N GLN A 47 -8.53 -1.78 5.78
CA GLN A 47 -8.04 -3.15 5.98
C GLN A 47 -8.70 -3.84 7.19
N ILE A 48 -8.83 -3.15 8.33
CA ILE A 48 -9.50 -3.69 9.52
C ILE A 48 -10.97 -4.00 9.23
N LEU A 49 -11.67 -3.13 8.50
CA LEU A 49 -13.07 -3.33 8.14
C LEU A 49 -13.24 -4.53 7.22
N THR A 50 -12.37 -4.70 6.22
CA THR A 50 -12.37 -5.87 5.33
C THR A 50 -12.16 -7.17 6.11
N LEU A 51 -11.18 -7.23 7.01
CA LEU A 51 -10.91 -8.41 7.84
C LEU A 51 -12.06 -8.74 8.82
N ARG A 52 -12.80 -7.72 9.29
CA ARG A 52 -13.96 -7.92 10.16
C ARG A 52 -15.18 -8.40 9.39
N HIS A 53 -15.35 -7.91 8.16
CA HIS A 53 -16.49 -8.25 7.33
C HIS A 53 -16.34 -9.66 6.74
N TYR A 54 -15.15 -10.00 6.25
CA TYR A 54 -14.84 -11.31 5.71
C TYR A 54 -14.02 -12.09 6.72
N THR A 55 -14.60 -13.15 7.29
CA THR A 55 -13.95 -13.95 8.36
C THR A 55 -13.28 -15.23 7.87
N LYS A 56 -13.54 -15.64 6.62
CA LYS A 56 -12.90 -16.80 5.96
C LYS A 56 -12.48 -16.41 4.55
N GLY A 57 -11.28 -16.85 4.14
CA GLY A 57 -10.77 -16.61 2.80
C GLY A 57 -10.60 -15.11 2.49
N VAL A 58 -10.02 -14.35 3.42
CA VAL A 58 -9.90 -12.88 3.30
C VAL A 58 -8.91 -12.47 2.21
N GLY A 59 -8.00 -13.37 1.83
CA GLY A 59 -6.90 -13.07 0.93
C GLY A 59 -7.29 -12.40 -0.40
N PRO A 60 -8.25 -12.93 -1.17
CA PRO A 60 -8.75 -12.27 -2.38
C PRO A 60 -9.35 -10.88 -2.14
N TYR A 61 -10.03 -10.65 -1.01
CA TYR A 61 -10.62 -9.36 -0.67
C TYR A 61 -9.57 -8.31 -0.28
N ILE A 62 -8.52 -8.71 0.43
CA ILE A 62 -7.36 -7.85 0.72
C ILE A 62 -6.63 -7.49 -0.58
N GLN A 63 -6.43 -8.46 -1.48
CA GLN A 63 -5.86 -8.21 -2.81
C GLN A 63 -6.72 -7.22 -3.61
N ALA A 64 -8.05 -7.37 -3.59
CA ALA A 64 -8.98 -6.46 -4.29
C ALA A 64 -8.93 -5.03 -3.72
N LEU A 65 -8.90 -4.88 -2.39
CA LEU A 65 -8.74 -3.57 -1.73
C LEU A 65 -7.45 -2.87 -2.19
N HIS A 66 -6.34 -3.60 -2.20
CA HIS A 66 -5.05 -3.07 -2.66
C HIS A 66 -4.99 -2.89 -4.18
N CYS A 67 -5.75 -3.65 -4.96
CA CYS A 67 -5.87 -3.43 -6.41
C CYS A 67 -6.46 -2.04 -6.69
N ALA A 68 -7.47 -1.60 -5.90
CA ALA A 68 -8.04 -0.26 -6.04
C ALA A 68 -7.00 0.85 -5.81
N PHE A 69 -6.10 0.68 -4.82
CA PHE A 69 -4.95 1.57 -4.64
C PHE A 69 -4.07 1.63 -5.90
N GLY A 70 -3.72 0.47 -6.47
CA GLY A 70 -2.90 0.40 -7.68
C GLY A 70 -3.54 1.12 -8.88
N VAL A 71 -4.86 0.99 -9.05
CA VAL A 71 -5.61 1.71 -10.08
C VAL A 71 -5.52 3.24 -9.88
N GLY A 72 -5.63 3.72 -8.65
CA GLY A 72 -5.42 5.13 -8.32
C GLY A 72 -4.02 5.62 -8.69
N CYS A 73 -2.97 4.86 -8.33
CA CYS A 73 -1.59 5.16 -8.68
C CYS A 73 -1.32 5.14 -10.19
N PHE A 74 -2.04 4.31 -10.95
CA PHE A 74 -1.95 4.27 -12.41
C PHE A 74 -2.57 5.52 -13.07
N ILE A 75 -3.77 5.90 -12.61
CA ILE A 75 -4.54 7.01 -13.19
C ILE A 75 -3.93 8.37 -12.82
N SER A 76 -3.38 8.51 -11.61
CA SER A 76 -2.90 9.81 -11.09
C SER A 76 -1.85 10.48 -11.99
N PRO A 77 -0.75 9.83 -12.42
CA PRO A 77 0.22 10.48 -13.31
C PRO A 77 -0.35 10.80 -14.71
N LEU A 78 -1.37 10.07 -15.18
CA LEU A 78 -2.05 10.38 -16.46
C LEU A 78 -2.88 11.65 -16.35
N ILE A 79 -3.51 11.90 -15.20
CA ILE A 79 -4.21 13.16 -14.92
C ILE A 79 -3.22 14.32 -14.83
N VAL A 80 -2.05 14.11 -14.22
CA VAL A 80 -1.05 15.16 -13.98
C VAL A 80 -0.24 15.49 -15.24
N ALA A 81 0.04 14.50 -16.11
CA ALA A 81 0.96 14.64 -17.23
C ALA A 81 0.71 15.86 -18.14
N PRO A 82 -0.54 16.19 -18.56
CA PRO A 82 -0.81 17.34 -19.42
C PRO A 82 -0.50 18.70 -18.76
N PHE A 83 -0.41 18.75 -17.44
CA PHE A 83 -0.20 19.96 -16.65
C PHE A 83 1.25 20.12 -16.18
N LEU A 84 2.15 19.22 -16.59
CA LEU A 84 3.59 19.34 -16.31
C LEU A 84 4.22 20.38 -17.23
N ALA A 85 5.02 21.29 -16.67
CA ALA A 85 5.69 22.32 -17.46
C ALA A 85 6.74 21.73 -18.42
N ASP A 86 6.52 21.94 -19.72
CA ASP A 86 7.49 21.63 -20.77
C ASP A 86 8.73 22.54 -20.65
N VAL A 87 9.88 21.94 -20.36
CA VAL A 87 11.16 22.62 -20.54
C VAL A 87 11.70 22.19 -21.90
N LEU A 88 11.23 22.85 -22.96
CA LEU A 88 11.84 22.69 -24.28
C LEU A 88 13.13 23.53 -24.35
N PRO A 89 14.32 22.95 -24.58
CA PRO A 89 15.46 23.72 -25.04
C PRO A 89 15.19 24.17 -26.48
N LYS A 90 15.02 25.47 -26.70
CA LYS A 90 14.74 26.00 -28.04
C LYS A 90 16.06 26.11 -28.83
N ASN A 91 16.27 25.20 -29.79
CA ASN A 91 17.16 25.44 -30.93
C ASN A 91 16.50 26.47 -31.87
N SER A 92 16.42 27.73 -31.45
CA SER A 92 16.24 28.83 -32.39
C SER A 92 17.61 29.45 -32.61
N THR A 93 18.32 29.00 -33.64
CA THR A 93 19.41 29.78 -34.23
C THR A 93 18.79 31.03 -34.82
N ILE A 94 18.73 32.11 -34.04
CA ILE A 94 18.51 33.44 -34.58
C ILE A 94 19.81 33.78 -35.32
N PHE A 95 19.77 33.76 -36.65
CA PHE A 95 20.82 34.36 -37.46
C PHE A 95 20.71 35.88 -37.28
N ASP A 96 21.35 36.40 -36.24
CA ASP A 96 21.70 37.81 -36.22
C ASP A 96 22.85 38.00 -37.22
N ASN A 97 22.72 38.99 -38.12
CA ASN A 97 23.76 39.38 -39.09
C ASN A 97 25.00 40.02 -38.42
N THR A 98 25.27 39.69 -37.16
CA THR A 98 26.49 40.03 -36.44
C THR A 98 27.04 38.75 -35.85
N ASN A 99 28.33 38.47 -36.07
CA ASN A 99 29.02 37.19 -35.79
C ASN A 99 29.10 36.78 -34.29
N ASN A 100 28.15 37.16 -33.45
CA ASN A 100 28.07 36.78 -32.05
C ASN A 100 26.81 35.97 -31.80
N THR A 101 26.95 34.65 -31.76
CA THR A 101 25.92 33.74 -31.22
C THR A 101 25.74 34.02 -29.72
N LYS A 102 24.77 34.86 -29.36
CA LYS A 102 24.26 34.93 -27.99
C LYS A 102 23.12 33.93 -27.86
N VAL A 103 23.36 32.84 -27.12
CA VAL A 103 22.31 31.90 -26.72
C VAL A 103 21.37 32.64 -25.77
N GLY A 104 20.27 33.18 -26.29
CA GLY A 104 19.22 33.82 -25.50
C GLY A 104 18.22 32.78 -25.01
N TYR A 105 18.11 32.60 -23.69
CA TYR A 105 17.05 31.82 -23.07
C TYR A 105 15.77 32.67 -23.03
N SER A 106 14.80 32.39 -23.91
CA SER A 106 13.45 32.94 -23.76
C SER A 106 12.61 31.93 -23.00
N ILE A 107 12.30 32.25 -21.74
CA ILE A 107 11.29 31.56 -20.95
C ILE A 107 9.95 31.81 -21.66
N LYS A 108 9.31 30.74 -22.14
CA LYS A 108 7.92 30.81 -22.63
C LYS A 108 7.10 31.40 -21.47
N ASN A 109 6.42 32.53 -21.71
CA ASN A 109 5.77 33.39 -20.73
C ASN A 109 5.27 32.64 -19.48
N ASP A 110 5.66 33.14 -18.29
CA ASP A 110 5.38 32.58 -16.96
C ASP A 110 3.88 32.36 -16.62
N ASP A 111 2.95 32.87 -17.43
CA ASP A 111 1.51 32.67 -17.21
C ASP A 111 0.99 31.31 -17.74
N ASP A 112 1.63 30.71 -18.74
CA ASP A 112 1.31 29.32 -19.16
C ASP A 112 1.90 28.26 -18.19
N ASN A 113 2.83 28.66 -17.30
CA ASN A 113 3.50 27.79 -16.33
C ASN A 113 2.67 27.49 -15.06
N LYS A 114 1.45 28.03 -14.92
CA LYS A 114 0.60 27.88 -13.71
C LYS A 114 -0.46 26.77 -13.81
N GLN A 115 -0.34 25.84 -14.77
CA GLN A 115 -1.39 24.84 -14.99
C GLN A 115 -1.37 23.66 -13.99
N TRP A 116 -0.28 23.47 -13.22
CA TRP A 116 -0.17 22.36 -12.26
C TRP A 116 -1.26 22.39 -11.17
N HIS A 117 -1.82 23.55 -10.85
CA HIS A 117 -2.93 23.69 -9.90
C HIS A 117 -4.19 22.91 -10.33
N TYR A 118 -4.44 22.78 -11.64
CA TYR A 118 -5.59 22.03 -12.16
C TYR A 118 -5.54 20.55 -11.75
N SER A 119 -4.36 19.97 -11.64
CA SER A 119 -4.20 18.58 -11.17
C SER A 119 -4.74 18.40 -9.75
N TYR A 120 -4.45 19.35 -8.85
CA TYR A 120 -4.96 19.31 -7.48
C TYR A 120 -6.48 19.47 -7.41
N TYR A 121 -7.06 20.34 -8.24
CA TYR A 121 -8.52 20.52 -8.29
C TYR A 121 -9.24 19.29 -8.83
N ILE A 122 -8.71 18.66 -9.89
CA ILE A 122 -9.28 17.42 -10.44
C ILE A 122 -9.24 16.31 -9.39
N ILE A 123 -8.09 16.10 -8.72
CA ILE A 123 -7.96 15.08 -7.67
C ILE A 123 -8.89 15.39 -6.48
N GLY A 124 -8.98 16.66 -6.06
CA GLY A 124 -9.91 17.08 -5.01
C GLY A 124 -11.37 16.79 -5.36
N CYS A 125 -11.77 17.03 -6.61
CA CYS A 125 -13.12 16.71 -7.09
C CYS A 125 -13.42 15.20 -7.10
N LEU A 126 -12.41 14.36 -7.38
CA LEU A 126 -12.58 12.90 -7.33
C LEU A 126 -12.88 12.37 -5.93
N PHE A 127 -12.46 13.06 -4.86
CA PHE A 127 -12.78 12.66 -3.48
C PHE A 127 -14.21 13.03 -3.03
N ILE A 128 -14.92 13.91 -3.76
CA ILE A 128 -16.26 14.38 -3.36
C ILE A 128 -17.30 13.25 -3.40
N PRO A 129 -17.42 12.44 -4.48
CA PRO A 129 -18.33 11.30 -4.50
C PRO A 129 -18.07 10.29 -3.38
N ASP A 130 -16.80 9.99 -3.11
CA ASP A 130 -16.39 9.07 -2.02
C ASP A 130 -16.83 9.60 -0.66
N LEU A 131 -16.62 10.90 -0.42
CA LEU A 131 -17.05 11.56 0.80
C LEU A 131 -18.58 11.48 0.98
N ILE A 132 -19.35 11.78 -0.07
CA ILE A 132 -20.82 11.70 -0.04
C ILE A 132 -21.28 10.28 0.27
N TRP A 133 -20.68 9.28 -0.38
CA TRP A 133 -21.02 7.88 -0.17
C TRP A 133 -20.72 7.40 1.26
N ILE A 134 -19.54 7.73 1.79
CA ILE A 134 -19.13 7.34 3.14
C ILE A 134 -19.98 8.07 4.20
N LEU A 135 -20.29 9.34 4.00
CA LEU A 135 -21.19 10.09 4.89
C LEU A 135 -22.59 9.49 4.90
N PHE A 136 -23.15 9.21 3.73
CA PHE A 136 -24.45 8.53 3.62
C PHE A 136 -24.44 7.20 4.35
N TYR A 137 -23.40 6.39 4.15
CA TYR A 137 -23.24 5.10 4.83
C TYR A 137 -23.11 5.25 6.36
N ALA A 138 -22.34 6.23 6.83
CA ALA A 138 -22.15 6.51 8.25
C ALA A 138 -23.46 6.95 8.93
N ILE A 139 -24.20 7.87 8.30
CA ILE A 139 -25.50 8.34 8.80
C ILE A 139 -26.49 7.16 8.85
N ARG A 140 -26.54 6.34 7.80
CA ARG A 140 -27.40 5.15 7.75
C ARG A 140 -27.06 4.16 8.87
N ASP A 141 -25.78 3.87 9.09
CA ASP A 141 -25.31 2.95 10.14
C ASP A 141 -25.65 3.45 11.54
N GLU A 142 -25.47 4.75 11.81
CA GLU A 142 -25.87 5.38 13.07
C GLU A 142 -27.40 5.33 13.26
N TRP A 143 -28.17 5.59 12.21
CA TRP A 143 -29.62 5.53 12.24
C TRP A 143 -30.14 4.11 12.53
N CYS A 144 -29.60 3.09 11.86
CA CYS A 144 -29.95 1.69 12.13
C CYS A 144 -29.61 1.27 13.57
N LYS A 145 -28.45 1.68 14.10
CA LYS A 145 -28.09 1.41 15.50
C LYS A 145 -29.00 2.12 16.48
N SER A 146 -29.44 3.35 16.18
CA SER A 146 -30.40 4.06 17.01
C SER A 146 -31.72 3.30 17.11
N ILE A 147 -32.23 2.81 15.97
CA ILE A 147 -33.45 2.01 15.91
C ILE A 147 -33.29 0.69 16.69
N GLU A 148 -32.15 0.00 16.52
CA GLU A 148 -31.89 -1.25 17.24
C GLU A 148 -31.76 -1.03 18.75
N ASN A 149 -31.11 0.05 19.19
CA ASN A 149 -31.00 0.42 20.60
C ASN A 149 -32.35 0.85 21.21
N ASP A 150 -33.21 1.53 20.45
CA ASP A 150 -34.57 1.86 20.88
C ASP A 150 -35.46 0.60 20.98
N SER A 151 -35.19 -0.42 20.15
CA SER A 151 -35.88 -1.71 20.22
C SER A 151 -35.37 -2.63 21.35
N LYS A 152 -34.12 -2.48 21.80
CA LYS A 152 -33.47 -3.31 22.85
C LYS A 152 -33.53 -2.71 24.26
N LYS A 153 -34.52 -1.87 24.59
CA LYS A 153 -34.82 -1.53 25.99
C LYS A 153 -35.71 -2.61 26.64
N PRO A 154 -35.14 -3.59 27.39
CA PRO A 154 -35.84 -4.13 28.54
C PRO A 154 -35.05 -3.93 29.84
N ASN A 155 -35.82 -3.88 30.93
CA ASN A 155 -35.44 -3.64 32.32
C ASN A 155 -34.04 -4.12 32.75
N LYS A 156 -33.30 -3.19 33.36
CA LYS A 156 -32.11 -3.44 34.20
C LYS A 156 -32.42 -4.56 35.22
N LYS A 157 -31.94 -5.78 34.95
CA LYS A 157 -31.61 -6.72 36.02
C LYS A 157 -30.11 -6.65 36.25
N GLN A 158 -29.80 -6.41 37.51
CA GLN A 158 -28.50 -6.19 38.11
C GLN A 158 -27.70 -7.50 38.01
N GLU A 159 -26.67 -7.52 37.17
CA GLU A 159 -25.68 -8.60 37.19
C GLU A 159 -24.72 -8.38 38.37
N LEU A 160 -24.65 -9.39 39.24
CA LEU A 160 -23.66 -9.54 40.30
C LEU A 160 -22.24 -9.48 39.70
N PRO A 161 -21.25 -8.87 40.38
CA PRO A 161 -19.87 -9.01 39.95
C PRO A 161 -19.40 -10.43 40.23
N LEU A 162 -19.34 -11.27 39.19
CA LEU A 162 -18.56 -12.50 39.24
C LEU A 162 -17.08 -12.10 39.34
N LEU A 163 -16.52 -12.29 40.53
CA LEU A 163 -15.09 -12.33 40.77
C LEU A 163 -14.47 -13.34 39.79
N SER A 164 -13.82 -12.83 38.73
CA SER A 164 -12.97 -13.63 37.87
C SER A 164 -11.57 -13.57 38.42
N ASP A 165 -11.32 -14.45 39.39
CA ASP A 165 -9.97 -14.86 39.76
C ASP A 165 -9.38 -15.67 38.60
N HIS A 166 -8.67 -14.99 37.71
CA HIS A 166 -7.74 -15.63 36.78
C HIS A 166 -6.41 -14.91 36.82
N ASN A 167 -5.66 -15.19 37.90
CA ASN A 167 -4.21 -15.23 37.83
C ASN A 167 -3.81 -16.25 36.76
N LYS A 168 -3.71 -15.77 35.52
CA LYS A 168 -3.19 -16.55 34.41
C LYS A 168 -1.69 -16.72 34.65
N MET A 169 -1.32 -17.76 35.40
CA MET A 169 0.06 -18.21 35.52
C MET A 169 0.48 -18.66 34.12
N THR A 170 1.03 -17.73 33.35
CA THR A 170 1.49 -17.97 31.99
C THR A 170 2.58 -19.03 32.05
N SER A 171 2.25 -20.21 31.55
CA SER A 171 3.20 -21.32 31.40
C SER A 171 4.41 -20.84 30.59
N ASP A 172 5.61 -21.37 30.85
CA ASP A 172 6.80 -21.05 30.05
C ASP A 172 6.61 -21.42 28.57
N SER A 173 5.71 -22.36 28.25
CA SER A 173 5.27 -22.65 26.88
C SER A 173 4.50 -21.49 26.24
N ASP A 174 3.60 -20.84 26.98
CA ASP A 174 2.82 -19.67 26.51
C ASP A 174 3.72 -18.46 26.29
N LYS A 175 4.71 -18.25 27.18
CA LYS A 175 5.70 -17.18 27.02
C LYS A 175 6.59 -17.42 25.80
N LYS A 176 7.02 -18.66 25.56
CA LYS A 176 7.80 -19.02 24.36
C LYS A 176 6.98 -18.81 23.08
N GLN A 177 5.72 -19.24 23.06
CA GLN A 177 4.83 -19.05 21.91
C GLN A 177 4.59 -17.56 21.61
N ASN A 178 4.36 -16.75 22.64
CA ASN A 178 4.18 -15.31 22.48
C ASN A 178 5.44 -14.61 21.95
N ARG A 179 6.64 -15.05 22.38
CA ARG A 179 7.91 -14.55 21.84
C ARG A 179 8.07 -14.88 20.37
N ILE A 180 7.72 -16.11 19.95
CA ILE A 180 7.77 -16.53 18.54
C ILE A 180 6.78 -15.71 17.71
N HIS A 181 5.53 -15.55 18.17
CA HIS A 181 4.54 -14.70 17.50
C HIS A 181 5.03 -13.25 17.35
N PHE A 182 5.58 -12.67 18.42
CA PHE A 182 6.12 -11.32 18.36
C PHE A 182 7.29 -11.21 17.38
N ALA A 183 8.25 -12.14 17.43
CA ALA A 183 9.38 -12.16 16.52
C ALA A 183 8.94 -12.33 15.05
N PHE A 184 7.92 -13.16 14.81
CA PHE A 184 7.33 -13.32 13.47
C PHE A 184 6.70 -12.02 12.97
N VAL A 185 5.82 -11.38 13.77
CA VAL A 185 5.18 -10.12 13.38
C VAL A 185 6.21 -9.02 13.15
N LEU A 186 7.21 -8.90 14.03
CA LEU A 186 8.31 -7.96 13.86
C LEU A 186 9.09 -8.23 12.57
N GLY A 187 9.39 -9.50 12.29
CA GLY A 187 10.05 -9.92 11.06
C GLY A 187 9.28 -9.54 9.81
N VAL A 188 7.97 -9.78 9.78
CA VAL A 188 7.11 -9.38 8.66
C VAL A 188 6.99 -7.85 8.58
N SER A 189 6.91 -7.12 9.69
CA SER A 189 6.95 -5.66 9.70
C SER A 189 8.24 -5.11 9.08
N ILE A 190 9.39 -5.70 9.40
CA ILE A 190 10.68 -5.30 8.80
C ILE A 190 10.71 -5.67 7.31
N PHE A 191 10.18 -6.83 6.93
CA PHE A 191 10.06 -7.19 5.52
C PHE A 191 9.20 -6.18 4.75
N LEU A 192 8.03 -5.81 5.28
CA LEU A 192 7.16 -4.80 4.69
C LEU A 192 7.83 -3.43 4.65
N CYS A 193 8.64 -3.06 5.64
CA CYS A 193 9.47 -1.86 5.61
C CYS A 193 10.40 -1.87 4.38
N LEU A 194 11.18 -2.93 4.20
CA LEU A 194 12.10 -3.05 3.06
C LEU A 194 11.34 -3.03 1.72
N TYR A 195 10.26 -3.79 1.63
CA TYR A 195 9.43 -3.89 0.43
C TYR A 195 8.76 -2.55 0.06
N VAL A 196 8.01 -1.92 0.98
CA VAL A 196 7.28 -0.68 0.68
C VAL A 196 8.28 0.43 0.36
N GLY A 197 9.43 0.47 1.02
CA GLY A 197 10.46 1.44 0.66
C GLY A 197 11.06 1.22 -0.73
N CYS A 198 11.20 -0.03 -1.20
CA CYS A 198 11.57 -0.32 -2.59
C CYS A 198 10.49 0.10 -3.60
N GLU A 199 9.22 -0.20 -3.31
CA GLU A 199 8.07 0.22 -4.11
C GLU A 199 8.03 1.74 -4.23
N GLY A 200 8.01 2.44 -3.09
CA GLY A 200 7.91 3.89 -3.01
C GLY A 200 9.11 4.61 -3.62
N SER A 201 10.33 4.09 -3.42
CA SER A 201 11.53 4.69 -4.00
C SER A 201 11.56 4.54 -5.52
N PHE A 202 11.16 3.38 -6.05
CA PHE A 202 11.06 3.19 -7.49
C PHE A 202 10.00 4.12 -8.08
N GLY A 203 8.79 4.16 -7.53
CA GLY A 203 7.70 5.02 -8.01
C GLY A 203 7.98 6.52 -7.89
N SER A 204 8.75 6.94 -6.88
CA SER A 204 9.10 8.36 -6.67
C SER A 204 10.18 8.86 -7.62
N TYR A 205 11.17 8.01 -7.95
CA TYR A 205 12.35 8.43 -8.70
C TYR A 205 12.41 7.92 -10.13
N LEU A 206 11.54 7.01 -10.57
CA LEU A 206 11.54 6.49 -11.95
C LEU A 206 11.40 7.61 -12.99
N HIS A 207 10.43 8.52 -12.81
CA HIS A 207 10.25 9.68 -13.69
C HIS A 207 11.52 10.55 -13.71
N THR A 208 12.04 10.88 -12.52
CA THR A 208 13.23 11.72 -12.36
C THR A 208 14.46 11.10 -13.01
N TYR A 209 14.66 9.79 -12.85
CA TYR A 209 15.74 9.04 -13.47
C TYR A 209 15.61 9.03 -15.00
N ALA A 210 14.42 8.73 -15.52
CA ALA A 210 14.14 8.75 -16.95
C ALA A 210 14.42 10.12 -17.58
N HIS A 211 13.92 11.20 -16.95
CA HIS A 211 14.06 12.55 -17.49
C HIS A 211 15.49 13.08 -17.35
N LEU A 212 16.09 13.00 -16.16
CA LEU A 212 17.38 13.65 -15.89
C LEU A 212 18.59 12.81 -16.28
N HIS A 213 18.49 11.48 -16.29
CA HIS A 213 19.62 10.60 -16.63
C HIS A 213 19.58 10.12 -18.08
N LEU A 214 18.40 9.78 -18.59
CA LEU A 214 18.23 9.28 -19.96
C LEU A 214 17.75 10.36 -20.95
N ASN A 215 17.55 11.60 -20.48
CA ASN A 215 17.06 12.73 -21.30
C ASN A 215 15.72 12.44 -22.00
N ILE A 216 14.86 11.63 -21.38
CA ILE A 216 13.51 11.35 -21.88
C ILE A 216 12.63 12.59 -21.63
N PRO A 217 11.80 13.04 -22.59
CA PRO A 217 10.82 14.11 -22.37
C PRO A 217 9.91 13.85 -21.15
N LYS A 218 9.47 14.91 -20.45
CA LYS A 218 8.74 14.78 -19.18
C LYS A 218 7.41 14.04 -19.31
N ASP A 219 6.68 14.28 -20.39
CA ASP A 219 5.45 13.58 -20.75
C ASP A 219 5.71 12.07 -20.94
N ILE A 220 6.75 11.71 -21.70
CA ILE A 220 7.13 10.30 -21.93
C ILE A 220 7.58 9.64 -20.61
N ALA A 221 8.33 10.37 -19.77
CA ALA A 221 8.73 9.89 -18.45
C ALA A 221 7.52 9.72 -17.50
N ALA A 222 6.49 10.56 -17.63
CA ALA A 222 5.23 10.39 -16.90
C ALA A 222 4.47 9.14 -17.37
N TYR A 223 4.41 8.87 -18.68
CA TYR A 223 3.84 7.64 -19.22
C TYR A 223 4.58 6.38 -18.76
N LEU A 224 5.91 6.43 -18.65
CA LEU A 224 6.69 5.33 -18.08
C LEU A 224 6.31 5.07 -16.62
N ASN A 225 6.14 6.14 -15.83
CA ASN A 225 5.72 6.02 -14.44
C ASN A 225 4.29 5.46 -14.32
N SER A 226 3.38 5.89 -15.20
CA SER A 226 2.05 5.29 -15.32
C SER A 226 2.13 3.82 -15.72
N ALA A 227 2.98 3.43 -16.67
CA ALA A 227 3.12 2.03 -17.07
C ALA A 227 3.60 1.15 -15.90
N PHE A 228 4.54 1.64 -15.07
CA PHE A 228 4.94 0.99 -13.83
C PHE A 228 3.73 0.77 -12.90
N TRP A 229 3.00 1.83 -12.52
CA TRP A 229 1.83 1.70 -11.63
C TRP A 229 0.67 0.91 -12.23
N GLY A 230 0.49 0.96 -13.55
CA GLY A 230 -0.49 0.15 -14.28
C GLY A 230 -0.14 -1.33 -14.23
N SER A 231 1.12 -1.68 -14.49
CA SER A 231 1.60 -3.05 -14.35
C SER A 231 1.54 -3.55 -12.90
N PHE A 232 1.76 -2.68 -11.93
CA PHE A 232 1.56 -2.94 -10.51
C PHE A 232 0.11 -3.27 -10.16
N ALA A 233 -0.85 -2.50 -10.68
CA ALA A 233 -2.26 -2.80 -10.54
C ALA A 233 -2.62 -4.15 -11.19
N LEU A 234 -2.09 -4.44 -12.38
CA LEU A 234 -2.26 -5.73 -13.05
C LEU A 234 -1.67 -6.89 -12.24
N GLY A 235 -0.51 -6.69 -11.61
CA GLY A 235 0.13 -7.66 -10.72
C GLY A 235 -0.79 -8.05 -9.57
N ARG A 236 -1.41 -7.06 -8.94
CA ARG A 236 -2.44 -7.28 -7.90
C ARG A 236 -3.67 -7.98 -8.45
N PHE A 237 -4.18 -7.55 -9.61
CA PHE A 237 -5.34 -8.16 -10.24
C PHE A 237 -5.12 -9.65 -10.54
N PHE A 238 -4.00 -10.02 -11.16
CA PHE A 238 -3.65 -11.42 -11.38
C PHE A 238 -3.35 -12.15 -10.06
N GLY A 239 -2.75 -11.45 -9.10
CA GLY A 239 -2.52 -11.91 -7.74
C GLY A 239 -3.80 -12.40 -7.03
N ILE A 240 -4.96 -11.82 -7.33
CA ILE A 240 -6.26 -12.31 -6.82
C ILE A 240 -6.48 -13.76 -7.25
N PHE A 241 -6.41 -14.05 -8.55
CA PHE A 241 -6.66 -15.39 -9.09
C PHE A 241 -5.56 -16.39 -8.70
N ILE A 242 -4.31 -15.94 -8.66
CA ILE A 242 -3.17 -16.77 -8.24
C ILE A 242 -3.31 -17.15 -6.76
N SER A 243 -3.77 -16.23 -5.91
CA SER A 243 -3.95 -16.47 -4.47
C SER A 243 -5.00 -17.54 -4.15
N LEU A 244 -5.90 -17.83 -5.09
CA LEU A 244 -6.87 -18.93 -4.96
C LEU A 244 -6.23 -20.32 -5.11
N LYS A 245 -5.07 -20.43 -5.75
CA LYS A 245 -4.43 -21.72 -6.08
C LYS A 245 -3.06 -21.91 -5.43
N ILE A 246 -2.35 -20.82 -5.14
CA ILE A 246 -0.96 -20.84 -4.67
C ILE A 246 -0.89 -20.29 -3.25
N LYS A 247 -0.10 -20.97 -2.38
CA LYS A 247 0.15 -20.50 -1.02
C LYS A 247 0.87 -19.13 -1.03
N PRO A 248 0.52 -18.18 -0.13
CA PRO A 248 1.09 -16.84 -0.13
C PRO A 248 2.62 -16.78 -0.14
N ILE A 249 3.29 -17.72 0.54
CA ILE A 249 4.75 -17.77 0.62
C ILE A 249 5.42 -18.02 -0.75
N HIS A 250 4.80 -18.84 -1.60
CA HIS A 250 5.34 -19.12 -2.94
C HIS A 250 5.14 -17.91 -3.86
N MET A 251 4.03 -17.19 -3.71
CA MET A 251 3.81 -15.93 -4.42
C MET A 251 4.91 -14.92 -4.09
N ILE A 252 5.22 -14.73 -2.79
CA ILE A 252 6.28 -13.82 -2.34
C ILE A 252 7.63 -14.17 -2.98
N PHE A 253 8.01 -15.46 -3.07
CA PHE A 253 9.26 -15.85 -3.70
C PHE A 253 9.30 -15.57 -5.21
N ILE A 254 8.22 -15.89 -5.92
CA ILE A 254 8.09 -15.60 -7.36
C ILE A 254 8.22 -14.09 -7.60
N ASP A 255 7.52 -13.29 -6.79
CA ASP A 255 7.52 -11.84 -6.87
C ASP A 255 8.90 -11.25 -6.56
N LEU A 256 9.57 -11.70 -5.50
CA LEU A 256 10.92 -11.24 -5.14
C LEU A 256 11.95 -11.59 -6.24
N PHE A 257 11.84 -12.77 -6.84
CA PHE A 257 12.69 -13.15 -7.97
C PHE A 257 12.46 -12.25 -9.19
N GLY A 258 11.21 -12.01 -9.55
CA GLY A 258 10.85 -11.11 -10.66
C GLY A 258 11.30 -9.67 -10.42
N CYS A 259 11.16 -9.18 -9.19
CA CYS A 259 11.68 -7.87 -8.77
C CYS A 259 13.19 -7.78 -8.92
N LEU A 260 13.93 -8.76 -8.40
CA LEU A 260 15.39 -8.78 -8.47
C LEU A 260 15.87 -8.86 -9.93
N LEU A 261 15.29 -9.74 -10.73
CA LEU A 261 15.61 -9.87 -12.15
C LEU A 261 15.43 -8.54 -12.88
N SER A 262 14.30 -7.86 -12.66
CA SER A 262 14.00 -6.58 -13.30
C SER A 262 15.00 -5.49 -12.90
N LEU A 263 15.31 -5.38 -11.61
CA LEU A 263 16.28 -4.39 -11.12
C LEU A 263 17.70 -4.68 -11.63
N VAL A 264 18.11 -5.95 -11.72
CA VAL A 264 19.41 -6.33 -12.31
C VAL A 264 19.45 -6.01 -13.81
N LEU A 265 18.37 -6.22 -14.56
CA LEU A 265 18.30 -5.84 -15.96
C LEU A 265 18.47 -4.32 -16.15
N ILE A 266 17.80 -3.51 -15.32
CA ILE A 266 17.98 -2.04 -15.34
C ILE A 266 19.42 -1.68 -14.97
N LEU A 267 20.03 -2.36 -14.00
CA LEU A 267 21.41 -2.08 -13.57
C LEU A 267 22.43 -2.35 -14.68
N ILE A 268 22.34 -3.51 -15.34
CA ILE A 268 23.27 -3.90 -16.42
C ILE A 268 23.11 -2.97 -17.63
N PHE A 269 21.87 -2.64 -17.99
CA PHE A 269 21.55 -1.84 -19.17
C PHE A 269 21.04 -0.44 -18.81
N HIS A 270 21.69 0.19 -17.84
CA HIS A 270 21.23 1.46 -17.24
C HIS A 270 21.14 2.66 -18.21
N ARG A 271 21.69 2.56 -19.43
CA ARG A 271 21.57 3.58 -20.48
C ARG A 271 20.48 3.30 -21.52
N SER A 272 19.88 2.11 -21.49
CA SER A 272 18.91 1.68 -22.49
C SER A 272 17.49 2.09 -22.09
N VAL A 273 16.89 2.98 -22.87
CA VAL A 273 15.50 3.42 -22.68
C VAL A 273 14.54 2.24 -22.80
N THR A 274 14.70 1.38 -23.81
CA THR A 274 13.82 0.22 -24.03
C THR A 274 13.86 -0.76 -22.86
N ILE A 275 15.04 -1.03 -22.31
CA ILE A 275 15.17 -1.96 -21.18
C ILE A 275 14.59 -1.35 -19.91
N LEU A 276 14.74 -0.03 -19.70
CA LEU A 276 14.06 0.65 -18.60
C LEU A 276 12.53 0.44 -18.68
N TRP A 277 11.92 0.64 -19.85
CA TRP A 277 10.48 0.41 -20.05
C TRP A 277 10.05 -1.02 -19.73
N VAL A 278 10.70 -2.01 -20.37
CA VAL A 278 10.34 -3.42 -20.20
C VAL A 278 10.55 -3.86 -18.75
N ALA A 279 11.70 -3.54 -18.16
CA ALA A 279 12.01 -3.95 -16.80
C ALA A 279 11.17 -3.21 -15.75
N SER A 280 10.78 -1.95 -15.97
CA SER A 280 9.84 -1.24 -15.08
C SER A 280 8.45 -1.88 -15.08
N ILE A 281 7.97 -2.37 -16.23
CA ILE A 281 6.68 -3.09 -16.32
C ILE A 281 6.76 -4.44 -15.63
N ILE A 282 7.85 -5.19 -15.84
CA ILE A 282 8.05 -6.48 -15.17
C ILE A 282 8.18 -6.26 -13.65
N TYR A 283 8.96 -5.26 -13.24
CA TYR A 283 9.12 -4.90 -11.83
C TYR A 283 7.78 -4.55 -11.19
N GLY A 284 6.97 -3.70 -11.84
CA GLY A 284 5.63 -3.33 -11.38
C GLY A 284 4.73 -4.55 -11.20
N LEU A 285 4.67 -5.43 -12.21
CA LEU A 285 3.86 -6.66 -12.16
C LEU A 285 4.16 -7.52 -10.93
N PHE A 286 5.43 -7.74 -10.61
CA PHE A 286 5.83 -8.59 -9.48
C PHE A 286 5.78 -7.87 -8.14
N VAL A 287 6.20 -6.61 -8.07
CA VAL A 287 6.19 -5.85 -6.81
C VAL A 287 4.75 -5.63 -6.31
N GLY A 288 3.78 -5.55 -7.23
CA GLY A 288 2.35 -5.35 -6.91
C GLY A 288 1.76 -6.28 -5.86
N SER A 289 1.95 -7.60 -5.98
CA SER A 289 1.26 -8.59 -5.16
C SER A 289 1.93 -8.90 -3.81
N ILE A 290 3.15 -8.41 -3.56
CA ILE A 290 3.94 -8.76 -2.37
C ILE A 290 3.26 -8.32 -1.07
N TYR A 291 2.80 -7.06 -0.98
CA TYR A 291 2.20 -6.52 0.25
C TYR A 291 1.03 -7.38 0.72
N ALA A 292 0.04 -7.57 -0.16
CA ALA A 292 -1.16 -8.34 0.16
C ALA A 292 -0.84 -9.82 0.41
N SER A 293 0.15 -10.40 -0.31
CA SER A 293 0.62 -11.76 -0.03
C SER A 293 1.27 -11.89 1.34
N ALA A 294 2.00 -10.87 1.82
CA ALA A 294 2.60 -10.86 3.16
C ALA A 294 1.55 -10.73 4.27
N ILE A 295 0.50 -9.92 4.07
CA ILE A 295 -0.65 -9.85 4.98
C ILE A 295 -1.35 -11.22 5.04
N ASN A 296 -1.62 -11.83 3.88
CA ASN A 296 -2.24 -13.15 3.80
C ASN A 296 -1.37 -14.23 4.45
N TRP A 297 -0.05 -14.20 4.23
CA TRP A 297 0.88 -15.13 4.88
C TRP A 297 0.85 -14.99 6.40
N THR A 298 0.75 -13.76 6.90
CA THR A 298 0.63 -13.49 8.34
C THR A 298 -0.70 -14.01 8.90
N GLU A 299 -1.80 -13.77 8.19
CA GLU A 299 -3.13 -14.26 8.57
C GLU A 299 -3.19 -15.80 8.66
N HIS A 300 -2.52 -16.51 7.75
CA HIS A 300 -2.46 -17.97 7.77
C HIS A 300 -1.71 -18.54 8.98
N ARG A 301 -0.82 -17.77 9.60
CA ARG A 301 -0.01 -18.22 10.74
C ARG A 301 -0.52 -17.70 12.08
N ILE A 302 -1.10 -16.50 12.09
CA ILE A 302 -1.55 -15.81 13.30
C ILE A 302 -2.90 -15.17 13.04
N LYS A 303 -3.84 -15.35 13.98
CA LYS A 303 -5.12 -14.65 13.95
C LYS A 303 -4.90 -13.14 13.86
N MET A 304 -5.34 -12.55 12.75
CA MET A 304 -5.14 -11.14 12.48
C MET A 304 -5.94 -10.29 13.47
N THR A 305 -5.28 -9.32 14.10
CA THR A 305 -5.91 -8.31 14.96
C THR A 305 -5.56 -6.93 14.45
N GLY A 306 -6.36 -5.92 14.81
CA GLY A 306 -6.06 -4.53 14.44
C GLY A 306 -4.68 -4.08 14.92
N LYS A 307 -4.20 -4.57 16.08
CA LYS A 307 -2.87 -4.25 16.60
C LYS A 307 -1.75 -4.81 15.71
N ILE A 308 -1.88 -6.06 15.25
CA ILE A 308 -0.91 -6.68 14.34
C ILE A 308 -0.89 -5.92 13.02
N LEU A 309 -2.07 -5.67 12.45
CA LEU A 309 -2.18 -4.95 11.18
C LEU A 309 -1.56 -3.54 11.25
N SER A 310 -1.81 -2.81 12.34
CA SER A 310 -1.16 -1.51 12.56
C SER A 310 0.37 -1.63 12.70
N ALA A 311 0.89 -2.67 13.36
CA ALA A 311 2.33 -2.90 13.44
C ALA A 311 2.96 -3.22 12.07
N LEU A 312 2.26 -3.97 11.23
CA LEU A 312 2.67 -4.24 9.85
C LEU A 312 2.65 -2.96 9.00
N ALA A 313 1.58 -2.15 9.13
CA ALA A 313 1.44 -0.87 8.44
C ALA A 313 2.54 0.13 8.83
N VAL A 314 2.84 0.27 10.14
CA VAL A 314 3.95 1.11 10.62
C VAL A 314 5.28 0.66 10.04
N GLY A 315 5.50 -0.66 9.93
CA GLY A 315 6.66 -1.22 9.25
C GLY A 315 6.76 -0.69 7.81
N GLY A 316 5.71 -0.90 7.01
CA GLY A 316 5.64 -0.42 5.62
C GLY A 316 5.87 1.09 5.49
N SER A 317 5.16 1.91 6.26
CA SER A 317 5.29 3.38 6.21
C SER A 317 6.67 3.87 6.63
N SER A 318 7.34 3.18 7.55
CA SER A 318 8.72 3.50 7.93
C SER A 318 9.69 3.30 6.75
N GLY A 319 9.44 2.27 5.94
CA GLY A 319 10.19 2.00 4.72
C GLY A 319 10.04 3.09 3.66
N ASP A 320 8.79 3.48 3.41
CA ASP A 320 8.44 4.57 2.49
C ASP A 320 9.03 5.92 2.90
N ALA A 321 9.23 6.14 4.20
CA ALA A 321 9.91 7.34 4.69
C ALA A 321 11.44 7.27 4.50
N ILE A 322 12.07 6.12 4.79
CA ILE A 322 13.55 6.02 4.91
C ILE A 322 14.23 5.73 3.57
N ILE A 323 13.71 4.80 2.78
CA ILE A 323 14.40 4.30 1.59
C ILE A 323 14.39 5.32 0.43
N PRO A 324 13.27 5.99 0.10
CA PRO A 324 13.26 7.06 -0.90
C PRO A 324 14.19 8.23 -0.54
N LEU A 325 14.30 8.60 0.74
CA LEU A 325 15.28 9.59 1.18
C LEU A 325 16.70 9.11 0.89
N SER A 326 17.02 7.86 1.22
CA SER A 326 18.32 7.24 0.97
C SER A 326 18.68 7.26 -0.53
N VAL A 327 17.70 6.96 -1.40
CA VAL A 327 17.85 7.06 -2.86
C VAL A 327 18.11 8.50 -3.30
N GLY A 328 17.36 9.48 -2.78
CA GLY A 328 17.57 10.89 -3.09
C GLY A 328 18.97 11.40 -2.73
N PHE A 329 19.47 11.03 -1.54
CA PHE A 329 20.84 11.31 -1.12
C PHE A 329 21.88 10.63 -2.03
N ALA A 330 21.65 9.37 -2.42
CA ALA A 330 22.54 8.63 -3.31
C ALA A 330 22.61 9.27 -4.71
N ILE A 331 21.46 9.67 -5.27
CA ILE A 331 21.38 10.36 -6.57
C ILE A 331 22.13 11.69 -6.56
N SER A 332 22.06 12.42 -5.44
CA SER A 332 22.72 13.72 -5.27
C SER A 332 24.22 13.61 -5.01
N SER A 333 24.72 12.42 -4.66
CA SER A 333 26.14 12.20 -4.34
C SER A 333 27.00 12.06 -5.60
N ARG A 334 28.14 12.76 -5.65
CA ARG A 334 29.09 12.69 -6.78
C ARG A 334 29.66 11.30 -7.05
N ARG A 335 29.69 10.40 -6.07
CA ARG A 335 30.29 9.06 -6.22
C ARG A 335 29.35 8.05 -6.87
N ILE A 336 28.06 8.11 -6.53
CA ILE A 336 27.05 7.14 -6.97
C ILE A 336 26.26 7.73 -8.14
N GLY A 337 25.84 9.00 -8.00
CA GLY A 337 25.03 9.69 -8.99
C GLY A 337 23.72 8.96 -9.27
N PRO A 338 23.18 9.07 -10.51
CA PRO A 338 21.88 8.51 -10.88
C PRO A 338 21.73 7.01 -10.66
N LEU A 339 22.83 6.24 -10.61
CA LEU A 339 22.79 4.80 -10.33
C LEU A 339 22.28 4.48 -8.91
N GLY A 340 22.25 5.46 -8.00
CA GLY A 340 21.66 5.30 -6.67
C GLY A 340 20.18 4.91 -6.70
N PHE A 341 19.46 5.32 -7.75
CA PHE A 341 18.10 4.89 -8.04
C PHE A 341 17.96 3.36 -8.15
N ILE A 342 18.99 2.67 -8.64
CA ILE A 342 18.94 1.24 -8.95
C ILE A 342 19.63 0.43 -7.85
N ILE A 343 20.82 0.87 -7.44
CA ILE A 343 21.67 0.12 -6.51
C ILE A 343 21.00 -0.05 -5.14
N ILE A 344 20.36 1.01 -4.62
CA ILE A 344 19.72 0.95 -3.31
C ILE A 344 18.54 -0.05 -3.32
N PRO A 345 17.56 0.02 -4.25
CA PRO A 345 16.53 -1.00 -4.35
C PRO A 345 17.07 -2.42 -4.54
N VAL A 346 18.13 -2.64 -5.34
CA VAL A 346 18.74 -3.98 -5.49
C VAL A 346 19.21 -4.52 -4.14
N ILE A 347 19.96 -3.72 -3.37
CA ILE A 347 20.46 -4.13 -2.04
C ILE A 347 19.29 -4.44 -1.11
N VAL A 348 18.30 -3.55 -1.06
CA VAL A 348 17.12 -3.70 -0.19
C VAL A 348 16.31 -4.94 -0.56
N THR A 349 16.11 -5.23 -1.85
CA THR A 349 15.42 -6.45 -2.31
C THR A 349 16.19 -7.73 -1.95
N VAL A 350 17.52 -7.73 -2.04
CA VAL A 350 18.36 -8.85 -1.58
C VAL A 350 18.22 -9.05 -0.07
N LEU A 351 18.25 -7.98 0.72
CA LEU A 351 18.04 -8.03 2.17
C LEU A 351 16.63 -8.53 2.53
N ALA A 352 15.60 -8.10 1.81
CA ALA A 352 14.23 -8.57 2.00
C ALA A 352 14.10 -10.07 1.70
N THR A 353 14.77 -10.55 0.65
CA THR A 353 14.80 -11.98 0.29
C THR A 353 15.50 -12.81 1.36
N ALA A 354 16.66 -12.35 1.83
CA ALA A 354 17.38 -13.00 2.93
C ALA A 354 16.54 -13.05 4.21
N LEU A 355 15.84 -11.97 4.54
CA LEU A 355 14.96 -11.89 5.71
C LEU A 355 13.81 -12.90 5.62
N ILE A 356 13.11 -12.99 4.49
CA ILE A 356 12.05 -13.99 4.31
C ILE A 356 12.59 -15.40 4.48
N PHE A 357 13.76 -15.70 3.91
CA PHE A 357 14.41 -17.00 4.05
C PHE A 357 14.74 -17.31 5.51
N ILE A 358 15.30 -16.35 6.26
CA ILE A 358 15.58 -16.48 7.70
C ILE A 358 14.28 -16.71 8.48
N LEU A 359 13.20 -15.97 8.19
CA LEU A 359 11.92 -16.14 8.89
C LEU A 359 11.35 -17.54 8.68
N ILE A 360 11.46 -18.11 7.48
CA ILE A 360 11.02 -19.47 7.20
C ILE A 360 11.86 -20.50 7.97
N LEU A 361 13.18 -20.35 7.97
CA LEU A 361 14.08 -21.30 8.63
C LEU A 361 13.98 -21.25 10.16
N CYS A 362 13.86 -20.06 10.74
CA CYS A 362 13.89 -19.87 12.18
C CYS A 362 12.51 -19.98 12.85
N ILE A 363 11.42 -19.80 12.10
CA ILE A 363 10.06 -19.79 12.64
C ILE A 363 9.24 -20.95 12.03
N PRO A 364 9.16 -22.09 12.74
CA PRO A 364 8.42 -23.25 12.26
C PRO A 364 6.93 -22.92 12.06
N GLU A 365 6.29 -23.63 11.13
CA GLU A 365 4.84 -23.52 10.96
C GLU A 365 4.14 -23.99 12.24
N PRO A 366 3.07 -23.30 12.68
CA PRO A 366 2.26 -23.83 13.76
C PRO A 366 1.75 -25.21 13.34
N GLU A 367 1.92 -26.22 14.18
CA GLU A 367 1.31 -27.53 13.97
C GLU A 367 -0.19 -27.32 13.78
N GLN A 368 -0.69 -27.60 12.57
CA GLN A 368 -2.12 -27.70 12.37
C GLN A 368 -2.57 -28.87 13.23
N SER A 369 -3.26 -28.57 14.34
CA SER A 369 -4.01 -29.57 15.08
C SER A 369 -4.85 -30.32 14.06
N LYS A 370 -4.52 -31.60 13.83
CA LYS A 370 -5.38 -32.50 13.05
C LYS A 370 -6.79 -32.28 13.58
N PRO A 371 -7.81 -32.16 12.71
CA PRO A 371 -9.18 -32.19 13.21
C PRO A 371 -9.28 -33.45 14.06
N GLU A 372 -9.50 -33.29 15.38
CA GLU A 372 -10.00 -34.40 16.17
C GLU A 372 -11.23 -34.87 15.40
N ASN A 373 -11.14 -36.10 14.88
CA ASN A 373 -12.33 -36.83 14.49
C ASN A 373 -13.13 -36.96 15.79
N VAL A 374 -13.97 -35.96 16.06
CA VAL A 374 -15.10 -36.15 16.94
C VAL A 374 -15.97 -37.12 16.15
N ASP A 375 -15.78 -38.40 16.44
CA ASP A 375 -16.71 -39.44 16.06
C ASP A 375 -18.06 -39.04 16.66
N VAL A 376 -18.88 -38.36 15.85
CA VAL A 376 -20.30 -38.17 16.11
C VAL A 376 -20.97 -39.52 15.86
N CYS A 377 -20.65 -40.49 16.72
CA CYS A 377 -21.46 -41.67 16.89
C CYS A 377 -22.47 -41.37 18.01
N THR A 378 -23.73 -41.68 17.71
CA THR A 378 -24.85 -41.88 18.64
C THR A 378 -25.40 -40.67 19.41
N THR A 379 -26.20 -39.83 18.74
CA THR A 379 -27.39 -39.19 19.33
C THR A 379 -28.56 -39.05 18.34
N LYS A 380 -28.61 -39.90 17.30
CA LYS A 380 -29.71 -39.90 16.31
C LYS A 380 -30.89 -40.82 16.64
N ASP A 381 -30.79 -41.66 17.67
CA ASP A 381 -31.84 -42.65 17.99
C ASP A 381 -32.81 -42.23 19.11
N GLU A 382 -32.57 -41.13 19.84
CA GLU A 382 -33.51 -40.69 20.90
C GLU A 382 -34.53 -39.65 20.45
N THR A 383 -34.32 -38.97 19.32
CA THR A 383 -35.26 -37.93 18.83
C THR A 383 -36.39 -38.48 17.97
N ASP A 384 -36.23 -39.67 17.36
CA ASP A 384 -37.26 -40.28 16.50
C ASP A 384 -38.32 -41.07 17.28
N THR A 385 -38.06 -41.40 18.55
CA THR A 385 -39.01 -42.13 19.40
C THR A 385 -40.05 -41.19 20.02
N HIS A 386 -39.72 -39.92 20.23
CA HIS A 386 -40.66 -38.96 20.83
C HIS A 386 -41.66 -38.34 19.86
N LEU A 387 -41.41 -38.42 18.54
CA LEU A 387 -42.32 -37.87 17.52
C LEU A 387 -43.42 -38.84 17.06
N LYS A 388 -43.36 -40.12 17.46
CA LYS A 388 -44.36 -41.15 17.09
C LYS A 388 -45.48 -41.36 18.12
N GLU A 389 -45.44 -40.68 19.27
CA GLU A 389 -46.52 -40.72 20.27
C GLU A 389 -47.50 -39.52 20.20
N LEU A 390 -47.37 -38.65 19.19
CA LEU A 390 -48.19 -37.44 19.03
C LEU A 390 -48.98 -37.36 17.70
N LEU A 391 -49.09 -38.48 16.98
CA LEU A 391 -50.02 -38.69 15.86
C LEU A 391 -50.83 -39.95 16.14
#